data_AF-A0A956VJ99-F1
#
_entry.id   AF-A0A956VJ99-F1
#
_cell.length_a   1.000
_cell.length_b   1.000
_cell.length_c   1.000
_cell.angle_alpha   90.00
_cell.angle_beta   90.00
_cell.angle_gamma   90.00
#
_symmetry.space_group_name_H-M   'P 1'
#
loop_
_entity.id
_entity.type
_entity.pdbx_description
1 polymer ?
#
loop_
_entity_poly.entity_id
_entity_poly.type
_entity_poly.pdbx_seq_one_letter_code
_entity_poly.pdbx_strand_id
1 'polypeptide(L)'
;MAAFVAIAAAIATAGAFLLFAGDDDEPAGAESTPTSEAPAPTDTPQPTATPTTAATVTATPLPGETRDSALPIGVEKRGFDGWEIFVVRSDFDVVQEVLAQNSLNEPPTDGWTFALVRLSATNREAEPDEGEQTAEYRSFQLQLIDSTGTVYHTFDNGGCGVIPDGFAFIDNPQPRGGTVEGNVCFHIPQEITDEVVLFDDGSNTWFRLR
;
A
#
# COMPACT_ATOMS: atom_id res chain seq x y z
N MET A 1 -17.88 26.37 -47.95
CA MET A 1 -17.09 27.60 -47.75
C MET A 1 -16.05 27.32 -46.67
N ALA A 2 -14.80 27.69 -46.95
CA ALA A 2 -13.60 27.49 -46.13
C ALA A 2 -13.71 28.17 -44.74
N ALA A 3 -12.87 27.95 -43.73
CA ALA A 3 -11.49 27.47 -43.71
C ALA A 3 -11.13 26.89 -42.33
N PHE A 4 -10.27 25.86 -42.34
CA PHE A 4 -9.35 25.53 -41.24
C PHE A 4 -8.09 26.39 -41.39
N VAL A 5 -7.56 26.94 -40.30
CA VAL A 5 -6.11 27.21 -40.16
C VAL A 5 -5.71 26.98 -38.70
N ALA A 6 -4.75 26.07 -38.54
CA ALA A 6 -4.03 25.73 -37.32
C ALA A 6 -2.74 26.56 -37.21
N ILE A 7 -1.87 26.16 -36.26
CA ILE A 7 -0.41 26.43 -36.16
C ILE A 7 -0.09 27.72 -35.37
N ALA A 8 0.94 27.80 -34.51
CA ALA A 8 1.77 26.88 -33.73
C ALA A 8 2.74 27.77 -32.92
N ALA A 9 3.42 27.16 -31.95
CA ALA A 9 4.82 27.38 -31.54
C ALA A 9 5.29 28.79 -31.14
N ALA A 10 5.96 28.89 -29.98
CA ALA A 10 7.41 29.11 -29.96
C ALA A 10 7.98 29.05 -28.53
N ILE A 11 9.08 28.30 -28.43
CA ILE A 11 10.06 28.21 -27.35
C ILE A 11 11.04 29.41 -27.50
N ALA A 12 11.87 29.62 -26.47
CA ALA A 12 13.17 30.35 -26.46
C ALA A 12 13.07 31.82 -26.01
N THR A 13 13.99 32.42 -25.23
CA THR A 13 15.36 32.05 -24.81
C THR A 13 15.88 33.09 -23.81
N ALA A 14 16.84 32.67 -22.98
CA ALA A 14 18.10 33.35 -22.62
C ALA A 14 18.11 34.76 -21.98
N GLY A 15 19.13 34.97 -21.14
CA GLY A 15 19.78 36.28 -21.08
C GLY A 15 20.36 36.64 -19.73
N ALA A 16 21.66 36.42 -19.59
CA ALA A 16 22.46 36.79 -18.44
C ALA A 16 22.90 38.27 -18.45
N PHE A 17 23.34 38.71 -17.26
CA PHE A 17 24.49 39.61 -17.02
C PHE A 17 24.35 41.13 -17.26
N LEU A 18 24.70 41.92 -16.23
CA LEU A 18 25.58 43.12 -16.22
C LEU A 18 25.47 43.81 -14.84
N LEU A 19 26.51 43.69 -13.99
CA LEU A 19 27.57 44.68 -13.69
C LEU A 19 27.14 45.87 -12.82
N PHE A 20 27.68 45.94 -11.60
CA PHE A 20 28.34 47.15 -11.08
C PHE A 20 29.57 46.76 -10.24
N ALA A 21 30.71 47.36 -10.59
CA ALA A 21 31.98 47.41 -9.86
C ALA A 21 31.83 48.26 -8.58
N GLY A 22 32.53 47.93 -7.48
CA GLY A 22 33.81 48.56 -7.07
C GLY A 22 33.53 49.81 -6.20
N ASP A 23 34.17 50.12 -5.07
CA ASP A 23 35.44 49.71 -4.47
C ASP A 23 35.45 50.15 -2.99
N ASP A 24 36.28 49.45 -2.19
CA ASP A 24 37.10 49.92 -1.06
C ASP A 24 36.49 50.50 0.22
N ASP A 25 36.69 49.79 1.35
CA ASP A 25 37.49 50.30 2.48
C ASP A 25 37.90 49.14 3.43
N GLU A 26 39.18 48.74 3.36
CA GLU A 26 39.91 48.00 4.42
C GLU A 26 40.75 49.05 5.17
N PRO A 27 41.09 48.91 6.48
CA PRO A 27 42.24 48.05 6.78
C PRO A 27 42.30 47.38 8.17
N ALA A 28 43.13 46.33 8.19
CA ALA A 28 44.11 45.96 9.23
C ALA A 28 43.68 45.39 10.60
N GLY A 29 44.05 44.11 10.78
CA GLY A 29 45.13 43.76 11.73
C GLY A 29 44.71 43.09 13.04
N ALA A 30 45.07 41.81 13.22
CA ALA A 30 46.06 41.37 14.22
C ALA A 30 46.06 39.84 14.35
N GLU A 31 47.21 39.27 14.01
CA GLU A 31 47.65 37.92 14.36
C GLU A 31 47.85 37.84 15.90
N SER A 32 47.45 36.74 16.55
CA SER A 32 47.82 36.47 17.95
C SER A 32 47.96 34.97 18.22
N THR A 33 49.23 34.61 18.42
CA THR A 33 49.89 33.47 19.09
C THR A 33 49.10 32.39 19.86
N PRO A 34 49.61 31.14 19.89
CA PRO A 34 49.08 30.04 20.70
C PRO A 34 49.43 30.21 22.19
N THR A 35 48.43 30.02 23.06
CA THR A 35 48.63 29.93 24.53
C THR A 35 48.69 28.46 24.95
N SER A 36 49.79 28.12 25.62
CA SER A 36 50.05 26.85 26.29
C SER A 36 49.54 26.91 27.73
N GLU A 37 48.71 25.97 28.17
CA GLU A 37 48.40 25.77 29.59
C GLU A 37 48.14 24.28 29.94
N ALA A 38 49.03 23.77 30.80
CA ALA A 38 49.02 22.71 31.82
C ALA A 38 48.27 21.34 31.65
N PRO A 39 48.86 20.22 32.14
CA PRO A 39 48.32 18.87 31.99
C PRO A 39 47.16 18.54 32.95
N ALA A 40 46.18 17.79 32.44
CA ALA A 40 45.04 17.27 33.18
C ALA A 40 45.42 16.13 34.16
N PRO A 41 44.72 15.97 35.30
CA PRO A 41 44.97 14.88 36.24
C PRO A 41 44.62 13.52 35.64
N THR A 42 45.40 12.50 36.02
CA THR A 42 45.24 11.10 35.59
C THR A 42 44.05 10.46 36.31
N ASP A 43 42.94 10.29 35.59
CA ASP A 43 41.82 9.46 36.05
C ASP A 43 42.20 7.98 35.98
N THR A 44 42.06 7.30 37.12
CA THR A 44 42.22 5.85 37.24
C THR A 44 41.06 5.17 36.49
N PRO A 45 41.29 4.16 35.63
CA PRO A 45 40.19 3.50 34.92
C PRO A 45 39.29 2.75 35.91
N GLN A 46 38.09 3.29 36.14
CA GLN A 46 37.01 2.59 36.82
C GLN A 46 36.60 1.40 35.94
N PRO A 47 36.42 0.17 36.49
CA PRO A 47 35.97 -0.97 35.69
C PRO A 47 34.58 -0.67 35.11
N THR A 48 34.53 -0.49 33.80
CA THR A 48 33.28 -0.36 33.04
C THR A 48 32.51 -1.66 33.19
N ALA A 49 31.44 -1.64 34.00
CA ALA A 49 30.46 -2.72 33.99
C ALA A 49 29.91 -2.83 32.57
N THR A 50 30.12 -3.97 31.92
CA THR A 50 29.53 -4.26 30.62
C THR A 50 28.01 -4.22 30.79
N PRO A 51 27.28 -3.36 30.06
CA PRO A 51 25.83 -3.38 30.13
C PRO A 51 25.38 -4.76 29.65
N THR A 52 24.77 -5.54 30.56
CA THR A 52 24.01 -6.72 30.17
C THR A 52 22.84 -6.22 29.35
N THR A 53 22.91 -6.39 28.03
CA THR A 53 21.80 -6.12 27.12
C THR A 53 20.61 -6.94 27.58
N ALA A 54 19.64 -6.28 28.21
CA ALA A 54 18.35 -6.89 28.51
C ALA A 54 17.74 -7.31 27.17
N ALA A 55 17.43 -8.59 27.02
CA ALA A 55 16.74 -9.07 25.84
C ALA A 55 15.38 -8.36 25.74
N THR A 56 15.18 -7.62 24.66
CA THR A 56 13.86 -7.07 24.34
C THR A 56 12.93 -8.24 24.05
N VAL A 57 11.93 -8.45 24.89
CA VAL A 57 10.86 -9.41 24.63
C VAL A 57 9.94 -8.77 23.59
N THR A 58 10.04 -9.21 22.33
CA THR A 58 9.07 -8.82 21.30
C THR A 58 7.74 -9.48 21.63
N ALA A 59 6.67 -8.68 21.77
CA ALA A 59 5.33 -9.19 21.98
C ALA A 59 4.91 -10.07 20.79
N THR A 60 4.20 -11.16 21.05
CA THR A 60 3.61 -11.99 20.00
C THR A 60 2.52 -11.19 19.28
N PRO A 61 2.54 -11.09 17.93
CA PRO A 61 1.51 -10.36 17.19
C PRO A 61 0.13 -10.99 17.40
N LEU A 62 -0.91 -10.16 17.40
CA LEU A 62 -2.28 -10.65 17.39
C LEU A 62 -2.57 -11.35 16.05
N PRO A 63 -3.55 -12.28 16.01
CA PRO A 63 -3.99 -12.87 14.74
C PRO A 63 -4.25 -11.79 13.70
N GLY A 64 -3.84 -12.04 12.46
CA GLY A 64 -3.99 -11.19 11.28
C GLY A 64 -3.17 -9.90 11.25
N GLU A 65 -2.34 -9.59 12.26
CA GLU A 65 -1.49 -8.39 12.23
C GLU A 65 -0.21 -8.58 11.41
N THR A 66 0.21 -9.84 11.24
CA THR A 66 1.37 -10.20 10.44
C THR A 66 1.02 -11.34 9.50
N ARG A 67 1.83 -11.50 8.45
CA ARG A 67 1.74 -12.64 7.55
C ARG A 67 1.77 -13.99 8.28
N ASP A 68 2.70 -14.15 9.22
CA ASP A 68 2.85 -15.41 9.97
C ASP A 68 1.64 -15.70 10.87
N SER A 69 0.93 -14.66 11.29
CA SER A 69 -0.27 -14.73 12.11
C SER A 69 -1.57 -14.60 11.30
N ALA A 70 -1.52 -14.70 9.97
CA ALA A 70 -2.66 -14.47 9.08
C ALA A 70 -3.93 -15.26 9.49
N LEU A 71 -5.09 -14.60 9.37
CA LEU A 71 -6.39 -15.18 9.71
C LEU A 71 -6.78 -16.27 8.70
N PRO A 72 -7.21 -17.45 9.15
CA PRO A 72 -7.79 -18.42 8.23
C PRO A 72 -9.09 -17.88 7.62
N ILE A 73 -9.26 -18.01 6.30
CA ILE A 73 -10.50 -17.64 5.63
C ILE A 73 -11.68 -18.47 6.13
N GLY A 74 -12.89 -17.93 6.02
CA GLY A 74 -14.12 -18.62 6.42
C GLY A 74 -14.35 -18.71 7.94
N VAL A 75 -13.43 -18.18 8.77
CA VAL A 75 -13.53 -18.29 10.24
C VAL A 75 -13.89 -16.96 10.89
N GLU A 76 -13.08 -15.92 10.66
CA GLU A 76 -13.18 -14.67 11.41
C GLU A 76 -13.48 -13.48 10.51
N LYS A 77 -14.34 -12.60 11.02
CA LYS A 77 -14.54 -11.27 10.44
C LYS A 77 -13.57 -10.28 11.09
N ARG A 78 -12.97 -9.41 10.29
CA ARG A 78 -12.12 -8.33 10.79
C ARG A 78 -12.83 -6.99 10.70
N GLY A 79 -12.98 -6.33 11.84
CA GLY A 79 -13.36 -4.93 11.91
C GLY A 79 -12.15 -4.01 11.70
N PHE A 80 -12.29 -3.00 10.85
CA PHE A 80 -11.36 -1.90 10.71
C PHE A 80 -12.10 -0.66 10.23
N ASP A 81 -11.92 0.48 10.89
CA ASP A 81 -12.40 1.81 10.44
C ASP A 81 -13.85 1.76 9.90
N GLY A 82 -14.76 1.40 10.80
CA GLY A 82 -16.19 1.40 10.50
C GLY A 82 -16.69 0.25 9.62
N TRP A 83 -15.84 -0.65 9.11
CA TRP A 83 -16.30 -1.78 8.30
C TRP A 83 -15.81 -3.12 8.84
N GLU A 84 -16.59 -4.16 8.59
CA GLU A 84 -16.27 -5.53 8.92
C GLU A 84 -16.10 -6.33 7.64
N ILE A 85 -14.90 -6.87 7.40
CA ILE A 85 -14.57 -7.69 6.22
C ILE A 85 -14.52 -9.17 6.63
N PHE A 86 -14.99 -10.02 5.73
CA PHE A 86 -14.89 -11.46 5.84
C PHE A 86 -14.48 -12.05 4.50
N VAL A 87 -13.40 -12.83 4.49
CA VAL A 87 -13.00 -13.59 3.31
C VAL A 87 -13.78 -14.90 3.33
N VAL A 88 -14.71 -15.04 2.40
CA VAL A 88 -15.67 -16.16 2.33
C VAL A 88 -14.99 -17.41 1.77
N ARG A 89 -14.33 -17.26 0.62
CA ARG A 89 -13.60 -18.35 -0.06
C ARG A 89 -12.59 -17.77 -1.05
N SER A 90 -11.69 -18.62 -1.52
CA SER A 90 -10.77 -18.33 -2.62
C SER A 90 -10.76 -19.49 -3.61
N ASP A 91 -10.91 -19.17 -4.89
CA ASP A 91 -10.93 -20.11 -6.00
C ASP A 91 -9.76 -19.76 -6.94
N PHE A 92 -8.86 -20.71 -7.15
CA PHE A 92 -7.70 -20.58 -8.04
C PHE A 92 -7.97 -21.34 -9.34
N ASP A 93 -7.36 -20.90 -10.44
CA ASP A 93 -7.53 -21.49 -11.77
C ASP A 93 -8.97 -21.38 -12.33
N VAL A 94 -9.51 -20.17 -12.24
CA VAL A 94 -10.91 -19.87 -12.63
C VAL A 94 -11.03 -19.22 -14.02
N VAL A 95 -10.06 -19.50 -14.91
CA VAL A 95 -10.01 -18.90 -16.27
C VAL A 95 -11.31 -19.10 -17.03
N GLN A 96 -11.87 -20.31 -17.00
CA GLN A 96 -13.10 -20.62 -17.72
C GLN A 96 -14.31 -19.85 -17.18
N GLU A 97 -14.38 -19.65 -15.87
CA GLU A 97 -15.47 -18.92 -15.22
C GLU A 97 -15.46 -17.44 -15.61
N VAL A 98 -14.26 -16.84 -15.65
CA VAL A 98 -14.05 -15.46 -16.07
C VAL A 98 -14.34 -15.28 -17.55
N LEU A 99 -13.79 -16.13 -18.43
CA LEU A 99 -14.03 -16.03 -19.88
C LEU A 99 -15.50 -16.23 -20.26
N ALA A 100 -16.26 -16.98 -19.45
CA ALA A 100 -17.70 -17.16 -19.67
C ALA A 100 -18.54 -15.90 -19.37
N GLN A 101 -18.03 -14.94 -18.58
CA GLN A 101 -18.80 -13.74 -18.21
C GLN A 101 -19.00 -12.77 -19.35
N ASN A 102 -17.99 -12.62 -20.21
CA ASN A 102 -18.01 -11.66 -21.28
C ASN A 102 -17.11 -12.14 -22.42
N SER A 103 -17.66 -12.16 -23.64
CA SER A 103 -16.92 -12.56 -24.84
C SER A 103 -15.75 -11.63 -25.18
N LEU A 104 -15.67 -10.45 -24.55
CA LEU A 104 -14.56 -9.51 -24.66
C LEU A 104 -13.47 -9.74 -23.61
N ASN A 105 -13.66 -10.64 -22.65
CA ASN A 105 -12.60 -11.00 -21.72
C ASN A 105 -11.48 -11.71 -22.49
N GLU A 106 -10.26 -11.27 -22.24
CA GLU A 106 -9.06 -11.89 -22.80
C GLU A 106 -8.59 -13.03 -21.88
N PRO A 107 -8.01 -14.11 -22.42
CA PRO A 107 -7.36 -15.12 -21.59
C PRO A 107 -6.17 -14.50 -20.83
N PRO A 108 -5.75 -15.09 -19.70
CA PRO A 108 -4.54 -14.66 -19.02
C PRO A 108 -3.32 -14.85 -19.94
N THR A 109 -2.26 -14.08 -19.69
CA THR A 109 -0.96 -14.28 -20.35
C THR A 109 -0.47 -15.73 -20.21
N ASP A 110 0.28 -16.24 -21.19
CA ASP A 110 0.86 -17.58 -21.14
C ASP A 110 1.64 -17.82 -19.83
N GLY A 111 1.34 -18.94 -19.15
CA GLY A 111 1.91 -19.27 -17.84
C GLY A 111 1.20 -18.62 -16.65
N TRP A 112 0.12 -17.87 -16.87
CA TRP A 112 -0.67 -17.23 -15.83
C TRP A 112 -2.11 -17.75 -15.80
N THR A 113 -2.78 -17.52 -14.68
CA THR A 113 -4.17 -17.87 -14.44
C THR A 113 -4.88 -16.74 -13.68
N PHE A 114 -6.17 -16.93 -13.41
CA PHE A 114 -6.94 -16.06 -12.55
C PHE A 114 -7.22 -16.74 -11.21
N ALA A 115 -7.28 -15.94 -10.16
CA ALA A 115 -7.83 -16.32 -8.87
C ALA A 115 -8.95 -15.36 -8.48
N LEU A 116 -10.06 -15.90 -7.98
CA LEU A 116 -11.16 -15.12 -7.42
C LEU A 116 -11.18 -15.28 -5.91
N VAL A 117 -11.26 -14.17 -5.20
CA VAL A 117 -11.45 -14.15 -3.74
C VAL A 117 -12.81 -13.55 -3.47
N ARG A 118 -13.71 -14.34 -2.87
CA ARG A 118 -15.03 -13.86 -2.49
C ARG A 118 -14.97 -13.20 -1.12
N LEU A 119 -15.48 -11.99 -1.04
CA LEU A 119 -15.52 -11.19 0.16
C LEU A 119 -16.97 -10.91 0.57
N SER A 120 -17.15 -10.64 1.84
CA SER A 120 -18.34 -10.04 2.43
C SER A 120 -17.89 -8.85 3.26
N ALA A 121 -18.45 -7.67 3.01
CA ALA A 121 -18.15 -6.47 3.78
C ALA A 121 -19.44 -5.86 4.33
N THR A 122 -19.48 -5.60 5.63
CA THR A 122 -20.62 -4.99 6.31
C THR A 122 -20.24 -3.61 6.84
N ASN A 123 -21.06 -2.59 6.54
CA ASN A 123 -20.90 -1.26 7.12
C ASN A 123 -21.30 -1.29 8.60
N ARG A 124 -20.36 -0.95 9.48
CA ARG A 124 -20.45 -0.91 10.95
C ARG A 124 -20.22 0.50 11.50
N GLU A 125 -20.22 1.52 10.67
CA GLU A 125 -20.03 2.90 11.11
C GLU A 125 -21.06 3.28 12.17
N ALA A 126 -20.62 4.13 13.11
CA ALA A 126 -21.52 4.75 14.05
C ALA A 126 -22.46 5.71 13.30
N GLU A 127 -23.58 6.06 13.91
CA GLU A 127 -24.39 7.16 13.39
C GLU A 127 -23.53 8.43 13.39
N PRO A 128 -23.50 9.18 12.28
CA PRO A 128 -22.74 10.43 12.20
C PRO A 128 -23.32 11.46 13.16
N ASP A 129 -22.49 12.36 13.66
CA ASP A 129 -22.99 13.56 14.34
C ASP A 129 -23.73 14.47 13.33
N GLU A 130 -24.56 15.38 13.84
CA GLU A 130 -25.36 16.28 12.99
C GLU A 130 -24.44 17.11 12.06
N GLY A 131 -24.57 16.89 10.74
CA GLY A 131 -23.78 17.57 9.71
C GLY A 131 -22.56 16.80 9.21
N GLU A 132 -22.28 15.61 9.75
CA GLU A 132 -21.25 14.71 9.21
C GLU A 132 -21.79 13.82 8.08
N GLN A 133 -20.91 13.40 7.17
CA GLN A 133 -21.25 12.49 6.08
C GLN A 133 -21.00 11.05 6.53
N THR A 134 -21.92 10.13 6.21
CA THR A 134 -21.69 8.68 6.33
C THR A 134 -20.75 8.21 5.22
N ALA A 135 -19.76 7.37 5.53
CA ALA A 135 -19.00 6.67 4.51
C ALA A 135 -19.81 5.43 4.07
N GLU A 136 -20.76 5.67 3.17
CA GLU A 136 -21.51 4.58 2.50
C GLU A 136 -20.64 3.80 1.50
N TYR A 137 -19.46 4.33 1.19
CA TYR A 137 -18.50 3.78 0.24
C TYR A 137 -17.19 3.47 0.94
N ARG A 138 -16.59 2.34 0.55
CA ARG A 138 -15.23 2.02 0.97
C ARG A 138 -14.44 1.32 -0.12
N SER A 139 -13.23 1.81 -0.38
CA SER A 139 -12.25 1.12 -1.20
C SER A 139 -11.38 0.24 -0.30
N PHE A 140 -11.15 -1.00 -0.70
CA PHE A 140 -10.19 -1.89 -0.06
C PHE A 140 -8.97 -2.02 -0.96
N GLN A 141 -7.78 -1.96 -0.36
CA GLN A 141 -6.53 -2.00 -1.09
C GLN A 141 -5.96 -3.40 -1.00
N LEU A 142 -6.59 -4.30 -1.74
CA LEU A 142 -6.36 -5.73 -1.64
C LEU A 142 -5.18 -6.17 -2.50
N GLN A 143 -4.35 -7.01 -1.92
CA GLN A 143 -3.14 -7.55 -2.52
C GLN A 143 -3.08 -9.06 -2.26
N LEU A 144 -2.76 -9.85 -3.28
CA LEU A 144 -2.30 -11.22 -3.06
C LEU A 144 -0.79 -11.22 -2.91
N ILE A 145 -0.30 -11.98 -1.94
CA ILE A 145 1.13 -12.12 -1.68
C ILE A 145 1.46 -13.61 -1.62
N ASP A 146 2.39 -14.05 -2.47
CA ASP A 146 2.82 -15.45 -2.52
C ASP A 146 3.94 -15.76 -1.51
N SER A 147 4.33 -17.04 -1.41
CA SER A 147 5.39 -17.53 -0.53
C SER A 147 6.75 -16.85 -0.73
N THR A 148 7.02 -16.31 -1.92
CA THR A 148 8.26 -15.59 -2.24
C THR A 148 8.22 -14.12 -1.81
N GLY A 149 7.03 -13.60 -1.49
CA GLY A 149 6.79 -12.20 -1.18
C GLY A 149 6.45 -11.36 -2.41
N THR A 150 6.17 -11.99 -3.56
CA THR A 150 5.70 -11.29 -4.75
C THR A 150 4.26 -10.83 -4.52
N VAL A 151 3.99 -9.58 -4.89
CA VAL A 151 2.71 -8.90 -4.70
C VAL A 151 1.95 -8.84 -6.03
N TYR A 152 0.65 -9.15 -5.99
CA TYR A 152 -0.27 -9.05 -7.13
C TYR A 152 -1.46 -8.18 -6.74
N HIS A 153 -1.73 -7.14 -7.52
CA HIS A 153 -2.87 -6.25 -7.28
C HIS A 153 -4.08 -6.67 -8.11
N THR A 154 -5.28 -6.29 -7.67
CA THR A 154 -6.55 -6.62 -8.35
C THR A 154 -6.69 -6.02 -9.76
N PHE A 155 -5.82 -5.09 -10.14
CA PHE A 155 -5.90 -4.34 -11.40
C PHE A 155 -4.62 -4.38 -12.25
N ASP A 156 -3.63 -5.20 -11.90
CA ASP A 156 -2.39 -5.30 -12.66
C ASP A 156 -2.56 -6.05 -13.99
N ASN A 157 -1.65 -5.77 -14.94
CA ASN A 157 -1.44 -6.55 -16.19
C ASN A 157 -2.71 -6.83 -17.02
N GLY A 158 -3.58 -5.82 -17.18
CA GLY A 158 -4.81 -5.95 -17.99
C GLY A 158 -6.04 -6.41 -17.21
N GLY A 159 -5.87 -6.78 -15.93
CA GLY A 159 -6.95 -7.22 -15.06
C GLY A 159 -7.62 -8.51 -15.54
N CYS A 160 -8.70 -8.90 -14.87
CA CYS A 160 -9.48 -10.09 -15.24
C CYS A 160 -10.65 -9.79 -16.21
N GLY A 161 -10.79 -8.54 -16.66
CA GLY A 161 -11.99 -8.10 -17.37
C GLY A 161 -13.24 -8.12 -16.48
N VAL A 162 -14.38 -8.53 -17.04
CA VAL A 162 -15.64 -8.69 -16.29
C VAL A 162 -15.63 -10.03 -15.56
N ILE A 163 -15.83 -10.01 -14.25
CA ILE A 163 -15.76 -11.20 -13.39
C ILE A 163 -17.15 -11.58 -12.85
N PRO A 164 -17.38 -12.87 -12.53
CA PRO A 164 -18.66 -13.31 -11.97
C PRO A 164 -18.86 -12.62 -10.62
N ASP A 165 -20.06 -12.11 -10.37
CA ASP A 165 -20.45 -11.46 -9.11
C ASP A 165 -19.39 -10.48 -8.58
N GLY A 166 -18.85 -9.62 -9.45
CA GLY A 166 -17.78 -8.69 -9.10
C GLY A 166 -18.13 -7.80 -7.91
N PHE A 167 -17.17 -7.60 -7.01
CA PHE A 167 -17.35 -6.76 -5.84
C PHE A 167 -17.37 -5.27 -6.24
N ALA A 168 -18.55 -4.66 -6.22
CA ALA A 168 -18.73 -3.26 -6.63
C ALA A 168 -18.75 -2.32 -5.41
N PHE A 169 -17.62 -1.69 -5.10
CA PHE A 169 -17.47 -0.78 -3.96
C PHE A 169 -18.10 0.61 -4.18
N ILE A 170 -18.00 1.14 -5.41
CA ILE A 170 -18.38 2.53 -5.73
C ILE A 170 -19.84 2.62 -6.20
N ASP A 171 -20.36 1.56 -6.81
CA ASP A 171 -21.69 1.58 -7.41
C ASP A 171 -22.78 1.00 -6.50
N ASN A 172 -22.42 0.54 -5.30
CA ASN A 172 -23.33 -0.10 -4.35
C ASN A 172 -23.12 0.44 -2.92
N PRO A 173 -23.55 1.69 -2.63
CA PRO A 173 -23.44 2.26 -1.30
C PRO A 173 -24.13 1.37 -0.27
N GLN A 174 -23.45 1.08 0.84
CA GLN A 174 -24.04 0.33 1.94
C GLN A 174 -24.44 1.28 3.06
N PRO A 175 -25.75 1.39 3.37
CA PRO A 175 -26.15 2.06 4.59
C PRO A 175 -25.61 1.27 5.79
N ARG A 176 -25.64 1.88 6.97
CA ARG A 176 -25.25 1.20 8.21
C ARG A 176 -25.95 -0.15 8.36
N GLY A 177 -25.17 -1.19 8.68
CA GLY A 177 -25.63 -2.58 8.77
C GLY A 177 -25.81 -3.28 7.41
N GLY A 178 -25.78 -2.55 6.31
CA GLY A 178 -25.78 -3.06 4.95
C GLY A 178 -24.55 -3.93 4.69
N THR A 179 -24.74 -5.00 3.94
CA THR A 179 -23.68 -5.96 3.58
C THR A 179 -23.65 -6.12 2.07
N VAL A 180 -22.45 -6.03 1.52
CA VAL A 180 -22.17 -6.34 0.12
C VAL A 180 -21.26 -7.55 0.05
N GLU A 181 -21.52 -8.43 -0.91
CA GLU A 181 -20.67 -9.56 -1.24
C GLU A 181 -20.33 -9.56 -2.71
N GLY A 182 -19.16 -10.09 -3.03
CA GLY A 182 -18.72 -10.24 -4.41
C GLY A 182 -17.32 -10.82 -4.51
N ASN A 183 -16.86 -11.00 -5.73
CA ASN A 183 -15.52 -11.46 -6.02
C ASN A 183 -14.61 -10.29 -6.35
N VAL A 184 -13.38 -10.35 -5.85
CA VAL A 184 -12.24 -9.62 -6.43
C VAL A 184 -11.36 -10.62 -7.17
N CYS A 185 -10.64 -10.15 -8.19
CA CYS A 185 -9.87 -11.02 -9.05
C CYS A 185 -8.40 -10.61 -9.11
N PHE A 186 -7.54 -11.61 -9.27
CA PHE A 186 -6.10 -11.43 -9.41
C PHE A 186 -5.59 -12.24 -10.60
N HIS A 187 -4.69 -11.62 -11.37
CA HIS A 187 -3.91 -12.28 -12.42
C HIS A 187 -2.58 -12.74 -11.80
N ILE A 188 -2.37 -14.06 -11.75
CA ILE A 188 -1.25 -14.67 -11.02
C ILE A 188 -0.58 -15.78 -11.84
N PRO A 189 0.71 -16.10 -11.62
CA PRO A 189 1.36 -17.25 -12.25
C PRO A 189 0.67 -18.58 -11.90
N GLN A 190 0.60 -19.50 -12.87
CA GLN A 190 -0.02 -20.82 -12.70
C GLN A 190 0.72 -21.71 -11.70
N GLU A 191 2.02 -21.49 -11.54
CA GLU A 191 2.90 -22.28 -10.69
C GLU A 191 2.75 -21.99 -9.20
N ILE A 192 2.06 -20.91 -8.81
CA ILE A 192 1.85 -20.65 -7.39
C ILE A 192 0.95 -21.78 -6.85
N THR A 193 1.53 -22.62 -5.99
CA THR A 193 0.88 -23.76 -5.35
C THR A 193 1.08 -23.76 -3.83
N ASP A 194 1.98 -22.91 -3.32
CA ASP A 194 2.32 -22.77 -1.91
C ASP A 194 1.39 -21.78 -1.18
N GLU A 195 1.78 -21.39 0.05
CA GLU A 195 1.11 -20.38 0.87
C GLU A 195 0.82 -19.11 0.07
N VAL A 196 -0.45 -18.71 0.07
CA VAL A 196 -0.90 -17.42 -0.47
C VAL A 196 -1.74 -16.72 0.57
N VAL A 197 -1.45 -15.45 0.76
CA VAL A 197 -2.19 -14.57 1.66
C VAL A 197 -2.86 -13.44 0.90
N LEU A 198 -4.03 -13.03 1.37
CA LEU A 198 -4.64 -11.76 1.02
C LEU A 198 -4.23 -10.74 2.08
N PHE A 199 -3.69 -9.61 1.65
CA PHE A 199 -3.39 -8.46 2.49
C PHE A 199 -4.30 -7.30 2.09
N ASP A 200 -4.95 -6.68 3.07
CA ASP A 200 -5.63 -5.40 2.89
C ASP A 200 -4.76 -4.30 3.48
N ASP A 201 -4.14 -3.50 2.61
CA ASP A 201 -3.24 -2.40 3.00
C ASP A 201 -3.99 -1.32 3.79
N GLY A 202 -5.27 -1.12 3.48
CA GLY A 202 -6.12 -0.18 4.20
C GLY A 202 -6.23 -0.52 5.68
N SER A 203 -6.45 -1.80 6.00
CA SER A 203 -6.64 -2.30 7.37
C SER A 203 -5.42 -2.94 8.02
N ASN A 204 -4.30 -3.03 7.30
CA ASN A 204 -3.11 -3.79 7.67
C ASN A 204 -3.47 -5.20 8.20
N THR A 205 -4.36 -5.90 7.50
CA THR A 205 -4.85 -7.23 7.91
C THR A 205 -4.46 -8.31 6.91
N TRP A 206 -4.01 -9.44 7.44
CA TRP A 206 -3.60 -10.62 6.69
C TRP A 206 -4.61 -11.76 6.80
N PHE A 207 -4.96 -12.38 5.68
CA PHE A 207 -5.79 -13.59 5.59
C PHE A 207 -5.05 -14.68 4.83
N ARG A 208 -5.02 -15.91 5.35
CA ARG A 208 -4.41 -17.08 4.71
C ARG A 208 -5.42 -17.78 3.82
N LEU A 209 -5.17 -17.79 2.51
CA LEU A 209 -6.06 -18.38 1.51
C LEU A 209 -5.77 -19.87 1.27
N ARG A 210 -4.50 -20.25 1.36
CA ARG A 210 -3.98 -21.63 1.31
C ARG A 210 -2.63 -21.72 1.99
#